data_AF-A0A914GYV0-F1
#
_entry.id   AF-A0A914GYV0-F1
#
_cell.length_a   1.000
_cell.length_b   1.000
_cell.length_c   1.000
_cell.angle_alpha   90.00
_cell.angle_beta   90.00
_cell.angle_gamma   90.00
#
_symmetry.space_group_name_H-M   'P 1'
#
loop_
_entity.id
_entity.type
_entity.pdbx_description
1 polymer ?
#
loop_
_entity_poly.entity_id
_entity_poly.type
_entity_poly.pdbx_seq_one_letter_code
_entity_poly.pdbx_strand_id
1 'polypeptide(L)'
;MSHSTSEYNELDEPKPAQTSFFLWMNENREKFYEPGMTQADVAKAAGAEWRRMPESEKAKWGQKSAEDKERFAQELSEQRERQHEAE
;
A
#
# COMPACT_ATOMS: atom_id res chain seq x y z
N MET A 1 9.84 -10.01 -25.56
CA MET A 1 9.35 -8.75 -24.95
C MET A 1 8.42 -9.18 -23.83
N SER A 2 8.86 -9.04 -22.58
CA SER A 2 8.12 -9.55 -21.42
C SER A 2 6.81 -8.79 -21.29
N HIS A 3 5.71 -9.49 -21.50
CA HIS A 3 4.37 -9.02 -21.22
C HIS A 3 4.12 -9.02 -19.71
N SER A 4 3.28 -8.08 -19.27
CA SER A 4 2.60 -8.05 -17.98
C SER A 4 3.31 -7.33 -16.82
N THR A 5 3.15 -6.01 -16.81
CA THR A 5 2.87 -5.28 -15.56
C THR A 5 1.66 -4.39 -15.82
N SER A 6 0.47 -4.97 -15.61
CA SER A 6 -0.69 -4.27 -15.04
C SER A 6 -0.97 -2.85 -15.55
N GLU A 7 -1.38 -2.72 -16.81
CA GLU A 7 -2.28 -1.64 -17.27
C GLU A 7 -3.69 -1.86 -16.68
N TYR A 8 -3.79 -2.03 -15.35
CA TYR A 8 -5.08 -2.01 -14.66
C TYR A 8 -5.45 -0.54 -14.46
N ASN A 9 -6.13 0.00 -15.48
CA ASN A 9 -7.07 1.12 -15.39
C ASN A 9 -6.59 2.34 -14.59
N GLU A 10 -5.59 3.08 -15.10
CA GLU A 10 -5.17 4.39 -14.58
C GLU A 10 -6.25 5.50 -14.72
N LEU A 11 -7.45 5.19 -15.20
CA LEU A 11 -8.37 6.23 -15.71
C LEU A 11 -9.48 6.70 -14.77
N ASP A 12 -9.77 6.07 -13.63
CA ASP A 12 -10.66 6.70 -12.62
C ASP A 12 -10.77 5.95 -11.28
N GLU A 13 -10.17 4.77 -11.12
CA GLU A 13 -10.38 3.96 -9.91
C GLU A 13 -9.45 4.38 -8.76
N PRO A 14 -9.99 4.63 -7.56
CA PRO A 14 -9.20 4.98 -6.40
C PRO A 14 -8.32 3.80 -5.99
N LYS A 15 -7.06 4.10 -5.67
CA LYS A 15 -6.11 3.06 -5.24
C LYS A 15 -6.57 2.49 -3.90
N PRO A 16 -6.64 1.14 -3.77
CA PRO A 16 -7.15 0.52 -2.56
C PRO A 16 -6.33 0.93 -1.34
N ALA A 17 -7.01 1.05 -0.20
CA ALA A 17 -6.36 1.37 1.06
C ALA A 17 -5.29 0.33 1.42
N GLN A 18 -4.11 0.81 1.79
CA GLN A 18 -2.97 0.03 2.20
C GLN A 18 -3.04 -0.31 3.70
N THR A 19 -2.57 -1.51 4.04
CA THR A 19 -2.47 -1.93 5.44
C THR A 19 -1.29 -1.25 6.13
N SER A 20 -1.31 -1.22 7.46
CA SER A 20 -0.23 -0.68 8.28
C SER A 20 1.13 -1.32 7.95
N PHE A 21 1.14 -2.63 7.68
CA PHE A 21 2.34 -3.35 7.24
C PHE A 21 2.83 -2.87 5.88
N PHE A 22 1.96 -2.71 4.88
CA PHE A 22 2.36 -2.27 3.54
C PHE A 22 2.90 -0.83 3.55
N LEU A 23 2.26 0.07 4.30
CA LEU A 23 2.74 1.45 4.48
C LEU A 23 4.14 1.47 5.11
N TRP A 24 4.34 0.71 6.18
CA TRP A 24 5.64 0.59 6.82
C TRP A 24 6.68 -0.05 5.90
N MET A 25 6.32 -1.14 5.22
CA MET A 25 7.22 -1.85 4.31
C MET A 25 7.64 -0.92 3.17
N ASN A 26 6.74 -0.13 2.60
CA ASN A 26 7.06 0.80 1.51
C ASN A 26 8.07 1.88 1.92
N GLU A 27 7.95 2.42 3.15
CA GLU A 27 8.91 3.38 3.72
C GLU A 27 10.25 2.74 4.13
N ASN A 28 10.27 1.43 4.41
CA ASN A 28 11.45 0.75 4.95
C ASN A 28 12.08 -0.27 3.99
N ARG A 29 11.50 -0.51 2.80
CA ARG A 29 11.94 -1.54 1.85
C ARG A 29 13.41 -1.42 1.47
N GLU A 30 13.91 -0.19 1.38
CA GLU A 30 15.30 0.10 1.03
C GLU A 30 16.28 -0.40 2.10
N LYS A 31 15.85 -0.46 3.36
CA LYS A 31 16.65 -1.01 4.47
C LYS A 31 16.83 -2.52 4.39
N PHE A 32 15.91 -3.20 3.70
CA PHE A 32 15.90 -4.65 3.54
C PHE A 32 16.40 -5.09 2.17
N TYR A 33 16.74 -4.13 1.30
CA TYR A 33 17.20 -4.42 -0.05
C TYR A 33 18.72 -4.57 -0.09
N GLU A 34 19.18 -5.71 -0.61
CA GLU A 34 20.59 -5.94 -0.93
C GLU A 34 20.73 -6.37 -2.40
N PRO A 35 21.85 -6.02 -3.07
CA PRO A 35 22.10 -6.46 -4.44
C PRO A 35 22.03 -7.99 -4.57
N GLY A 36 21.16 -8.47 -5.47
CA GLY A 36 20.93 -9.90 -5.69
C GLY A 36 19.74 -10.49 -4.93
N MET A 37 19.09 -9.73 -4.04
CA MET A 37 17.83 -10.15 -3.41
C MET A 37 16.64 -10.00 -4.36
N THR A 38 15.68 -10.93 -4.24
CA THR A 38 14.37 -10.79 -4.89
C THR A 38 13.41 -9.98 -4.02
N GLN A 39 12.32 -9.48 -4.61
CA GLN A 39 11.24 -8.82 -3.85
C GLN A 39 10.65 -9.74 -2.76
N ALA A 40 10.63 -11.06 -3.00
CA ALA A 40 10.17 -12.02 -2.01
C ALA A 40 11.11 -12.10 -0.80
N ASP A 41 12.43 -12.01 -1.01
CA ASP A 41 13.42 -12.01 0.06
C ASP A 41 13.30 -10.74 0.92
N VAL A 42 13.13 -9.58 0.28
CA VAL A 42 12.88 -8.30 0.93
C VAL A 42 11.60 -8.36 1.77
N ALA A 43 10.50 -8.87 1.21
CA ALA A 43 9.23 -9.00 1.94
C ALA A 43 9.34 -9.95 3.13
N LYS A 44 10.11 -11.04 3.01
CA LYS A 44 10.37 -11.99 4.10
C LYS A 44 11.17 -11.34 5.22
N ALA A 45 12.22 -10.58 4.90
CA ALA A 45 13.02 -9.84 5.87
C ALA A 45 12.19 -8.76 6.59
N ALA A 46 11.45 -7.96 5.82
CA ALA A 46 10.54 -6.94 6.35
C ALA A 46 9.47 -7.57 7.26
N GLY A 47 8.87 -8.69 6.87
CA GLY A 47 7.88 -9.39 7.69
C GLY A 47 8.45 -9.94 9.00
N ALA A 48 9.73 -10.29 9.06
CA ALA A 48 10.38 -10.70 10.31
C ALA A 48 10.57 -9.50 11.25
N GLU A 49 11.01 -8.37 10.72
CA GLU A 49 11.22 -7.14 11.50
C GLU A 49 9.90 -6.54 11.99
N TRP A 50 8.87 -6.50 11.13
CA TRP A 50 7.52 -6.05 11.53
C TRP A 50 6.99 -6.82 12.74
N ARG A 51 7.18 -8.14 12.79
CA ARG A 51 6.71 -8.95 13.92
C ARG A 51 7.43 -8.58 15.22
N ARG A 52 8.73 -8.25 15.15
CA ARG A 52 9.58 -7.83 16.28
C ARG A 52 9.35 -6.39 16.72
N MET A 53 8.81 -5.55 15.83
CA MET A 53 8.58 -4.15 16.10
C MET A 53 7.58 -3.96 17.26
N PRO A 54 7.83 -3.01 18.19
CA PRO A 54 6.94 -2.76 19.32
C PRO A 54 5.57 -2.26 18.86
N GLU A 55 4.54 -2.55 19.66
CA GLU A 55 3.16 -2.11 19.43
C GLU A 55 3.05 -0.60 19.29
N SER A 56 3.86 0.20 20.00
CA SER A 56 3.87 1.66 19.89
C SER A 56 4.24 2.14 18.48
N GLU A 57 5.25 1.52 17.86
CA GLU A 57 5.65 1.83 16.49
C GLU A 57 4.59 1.31 15.52
N LYS A 58 4.05 0.11 15.73
CA LYS A 58 2.95 -0.42 14.91
C LYS A 58 1.70 0.46 14.99
N ALA A 59 1.41 1.08 16.13
CA ALA A 59 0.25 1.94 16.33
C ALA A 59 0.31 3.18 15.42
N LYS A 60 1.48 3.79 15.23
CA LYS A 60 1.69 4.88 14.27
C LYS A 60 1.29 4.47 12.85
N TRP A 61 1.64 3.26 12.43
CA TRP A 61 1.26 2.72 11.13
C TRP A 61 -0.20 2.29 11.06
N GLY A 62 -0.77 1.86 12.20
CA GLY A 62 -2.20 1.63 12.36
C GLY A 62 -3.01 2.90 12.09
N GLN A 63 -2.58 4.03 12.66
CA GLN A 63 -3.18 5.34 12.39
C GLN A 63 -3.06 5.73 10.92
N LYS A 64 -1.85 5.66 10.34
CA LYS A 64 -1.67 5.93 8.90
C LYS A 64 -2.54 5.04 8.01
N SER A 65 -2.74 3.78 8.38
CA SER A 65 -3.63 2.86 7.63
C SER A 65 -5.10 3.21 7.81
N ALA A 66 -5.51 3.74 8.96
CA ALA A 66 -6.87 4.25 9.16
C ALA A 66 -7.10 5.50 8.30
N GLU A 67 -6.15 6.44 8.28
CA GLU A 67 -6.19 7.64 7.42
C GLU A 67 -6.25 7.25 5.93
N ASP A 68 -5.49 6.24 5.50
CA ASP A 68 -5.52 5.78 4.11
C ASP A 68 -6.83 5.07 3.73
N LYS A 69 -7.51 4.43 4.69
CA LYS A 69 -8.86 3.90 4.50
C LYS A 69 -9.88 5.03 4.32
N GLU A 70 -9.75 6.11 5.08
CA GLU A 70 -10.60 7.29 4.93
C GLU A 70 -10.39 7.95 3.57
N ARG A 71 -9.13 8.14 3.14
CA ARG A 71 -8.80 8.59 1.78
C ARG A 71 -9.49 7.73 0.72
N PHE A 72 -9.31 6.41 0.79
CA PHE A 72 -9.91 5.49 -0.18
C PHE A 72 -11.45 5.57 -0.18
N ALA A 73 -12.09 5.69 0.99
CA ALA A 73 -13.54 5.85 1.09
C ALA A 73 -14.03 7.17 0.48
N GLN A 74 -13.29 8.26 0.67
CA GLN A 74 -13.58 9.56 0.06
C GLN A 74 -13.44 9.51 -1.45
N GLU A 75 -12.29 9.04 -1.96
CA GLU A 75 -12.06 8.94 -3.40
C GLU A 75 -13.09 8.01 -4.08
N LEU A 76 -13.53 6.95 -3.40
CA LEU A 76 -14.58 6.05 -3.91
C LEU A 76 -15.95 6.74 -3.93
N SER A 77 -16.26 7.61 -2.98
CA SER A 77 -17.48 8.42 -2.99
C SER A 77 -17.45 9.41 -4.15
N GLU A 78 -16.36 10.16 -4.29
CA GLU A 78 -16.19 11.14 -5.36
C GLU A 78 -16.22 10.49 -6.74
N GLN A 79 -15.60 9.31 -6.90
CA GLN A 79 -15.67 8.57 -8.15
C GLN A 79 -17.12 8.16 -8.46
N ARG A 80 -17.88 7.66 -7.48
CA ARG A 80 -19.31 7.31 -7.68
C ARG A 80 -20.15 8.53 -8.08
N GLU A 81 -19.88 9.68 -7.48
CA GLU A 81 -20.56 10.94 -7.83
C GLU A 81 -20.22 11.38 -9.25
N ARG A 82 -18.93 11.34 -9.65
CA ARG A 82 -18.51 11.63 -11.04
C ARG A 82 -19.16 10.69 -12.06
N GLN A 83 -19.28 9.40 -11.74
CA GLN A 83 -19.92 8.41 -12.61
C GLN A 83 -21.43 8.64 -12.73
N HIS A 84 -22.10 9.14 -11.68
CA HIS A 84 -23.53 9.48 -11.71
C HIS A 84 -23.82 10.81 -12.42
N GLU A 85 -22.92 11.81 -12.36
CA GLU A 85 -23.09 13.08 -13.07
C GLU A 85 -22.82 12.97 -14.59
N ALA A 86 -22.03 11.97 -15.00
CA ALA A 86 -21.71 11.69 -16.39
C ALA A 86 -22.80 10.92 -17.16
N GLU A 87 -23.87 10.48 -16.49
CA GLU A 87 -25.02 9.72 -17.04
C GLU A 87 -26.24 10.61 -17.29
#